data_AF-A0A7J4K423-F1
#
_entry.id   AF-A0A7J4K423-F1
#
_cell.length_a   1.000
_cell.length_b   1.000
_cell.length_c   1.000
_cell.angle_alpha   90.00
_cell.angle_beta   90.00
_cell.angle_gamma   90.00
#
_symmetry.space_group_name_H-M   'P 1'
#
loop_
_entity.id
_entity.type
_entity.pdbx_description
1 polymer ?
#
loop_
_entity_poly.entity_id
_entity_poly.type
_entity_poly.pdbx_seq_one_letter_code
_entity_poly.pdbx_strand_id
1 'polypeptide(L)'
;MRPTINEDAEREQRVSVPLDESVERALQIYRNVDYEDNKYAMHDYIRSKYQELFLPLLSPAQIDIVLHKIIAQTPKEKLFDGMTGDYFSELVKRSYNEGNNNFVLTTNDTSIDNLPTRISGTKNTPLHILVSGNLGRFAAKKTQYIDLIVRGDIGHFFCCDAEHSVFTLYGVMKGNFFFRPQIVSLMLHGRTSTQK
;
A
#
# COMPACT_ATOMS: atom_id res chain seq x y z
N MET A 1 -25.26 39.51 -46.74
CA MET A 1 -24.73 38.14 -46.73
C MET A 1 -23.59 38.10 -45.73
N ARG A 2 -23.79 37.43 -44.58
CA ARG A 2 -22.75 37.21 -43.58
C ARG A 2 -22.29 35.75 -43.70
N PRO A 3 -20.99 35.45 -43.64
CA PRO A 3 -20.52 34.07 -43.67
C PRO A 3 -20.77 33.43 -42.31
N THR A 4 -21.45 32.28 -42.32
CA THR A 4 -21.63 31.40 -41.17
C THR A 4 -20.31 30.66 -40.95
N ILE A 5 -19.66 30.92 -39.81
CA ILE A 5 -18.53 30.12 -39.34
C ILE A 5 -19.12 28.80 -38.85
N ASN A 6 -18.64 27.71 -39.43
CA ASN A 6 -19.08 26.35 -39.17
C ASN A 6 -18.38 25.86 -37.89
N GLU A 7 -19.02 26.04 -36.73
CA GLU A 7 -18.47 25.71 -35.40
C GLU A 7 -18.71 24.24 -34.97
N ASP A 8 -19.25 23.38 -35.84
CA ASP A 8 -19.68 22.02 -35.45
C ASP A 8 -18.76 20.89 -35.95
N ALA A 9 -17.45 20.95 -35.68
CA ALA A 9 -16.57 19.82 -36.00
C ALA A 9 -15.41 19.55 -35.03
N GLU A 10 -15.36 20.16 -33.84
CA GLU A 10 -14.50 19.66 -32.77
C GLU A 10 -15.24 18.56 -32.00
N ARG A 11 -15.40 17.41 -32.66
CA ARG A 11 -15.74 16.16 -31.98
C ARG A 11 -14.64 15.89 -30.94
N GLU A 12 -14.99 16.06 -29.67
CA GLU A 12 -14.29 15.49 -28.53
C GLU A 12 -13.96 14.02 -28.84
N GLN A 13 -12.74 13.78 -29.30
CA GLN A 13 -12.16 12.45 -29.31
C GLN A 13 -11.84 12.14 -27.84
N ARG A 14 -12.87 11.71 -27.10
CA ARG A 14 -12.69 11.12 -25.77
C ARG A 14 -11.85 9.88 -25.98
N VAL A 15 -10.54 10.04 -25.80
CA VAL A 15 -9.58 8.95 -25.76
C VAL A 15 -10.05 8.03 -24.63
N SER A 16 -10.74 6.95 -24.99
CA SER A 16 -11.08 5.91 -24.04
C SER A 16 -9.78 5.29 -23.58
N VAL A 17 -9.33 5.67 -22.39
CA VAL A 17 -8.17 5.03 -21.76
C VAL A 17 -8.46 3.53 -21.70
N PRO A 18 -7.61 2.67 -22.28
CA PRO A 18 -7.84 1.22 -22.26
C PRO A 18 -8.05 0.77 -20.81
N LEU A 19 -9.17 0.06 -20.58
CA LEU A 19 -9.47 -0.50 -19.28
C LEU A 19 -8.45 -1.62 -19.01
N ASP A 20 -7.66 -1.45 -17.96
CA ASP A 20 -6.72 -2.47 -17.53
C ASP A 20 -7.47 -3.57 -16.77
N GLU A 21 -7.74 -4.68 -17.44
CA GLU A 21 -8.49 -5.81 -16.89
C GLU A 21 -7.87 -6.38 -15.60
N SER A 22 -6.54 -6.32 -15.45
CA SER A 22 -5.87 -6.82 -14.24
C SER A 22 -6.13 -5.89 -13.05
N VAL A 23 -6.11 -4.57 -13.27
CA VAL A 23 -6.48 -3.57 -12.26
C VAL A 23 -7.94 -3.75 -11.84
N GLU A 24 -8.86 -3.89 -12.78
CA GLU A 24 -10.28 -4.05 -12.46
C GLU A 24 -10.55 -5.36 -11.71
N ARG A 25 -9.90 -6.46 -12.10
CA ARG A 25 -9.97 -7.72 -11.38
C ARG A 25 -9.46 -7.60 -9.95
N ALA A 26 -8.36 -6.86 -9.72
CA ALA A 26 -7.84 -6.61 -8.39
C ALA A 26 -8.89 -5.89 -7.52
N LEU A 27 -9.47 -4.81 -8.04
CA LEU A 27 -10.53 -4.07 -7.36
C LEU A 27 -11.74 -4.94 -7.04
N GLN A 28 -12.16 -5.80 -7.98
CA GLN A 28 -13.27 -6.71 -7.77
C GLN A 28 -12.98 -7.69 -6.64
N ILE A 29 -11.78 -8.28 -6.58
CA ILE A 29 -11.39 -9.17 -5.48
C ILE A 29 -11.45 -8.44 -4.14
N TYR A 30 -10.90 -7.22 -4.06
CA TYR A 30 -10.94 -6.43 -2.83
C TYR A 30 -12.37 -6.10 -2.36
N ARG A 31 -13.28 -5.81 -3.30
CA ARG A 31 -14.69 -5.54 -3.01
C ARG A 31 -15.44 -6.78 -2.53
N ASN A 32 -15.12 -7.94 -3.09
CA ASN A 32 -15.78 -9.19 -2.76
C ASN A 32 -15.37 -9.77 -1.40
N VAL A 33 -14.26 -9.30 -0.82
CA VAL A 33 -13.92 -9.62 0.57
C VAL A 33 -14.76 -8.74 1.49
N ASP A 34 -15.83 -9.35 2.00
CA ASP A 34 -16.78 -8.72 2.91
C ASP A 34 -16.06 -8.23 4.18
N TYR A 35 -16.15 -6.93 4.43
CA TYR A 35 -15.55 -6.32 5.61
C TYR A 35 -16.31 -6.68 6.88
N GLU A 36 -17.65 -6.67 6.86
CA GLU A 36 -18.45 -6.87 8.06
C GLU A 36 -18.31 -8.31 8.57
N ASP A 37 -18.29 -9.29 7.66
CA ASP A 37 -18.08 -10.70 8.02
C ASP A 37 -16.67 -10.98 8.57
N ASN A 38 -15.67 -10.16 8.21
CA ASN A 38 -14.27 -10.42 8.54
C ASN A 38 -13.65 -9.40 9.51
N LYS A 39 -14.40 -8.37 9.94
CA LYS A 39 -13.92 -7.31 10.85
C LYS A 39 -13.38 -7.84 12.18
N TYR A 40 -13.92 -8.95 12.66
CA TYR A 40 -13.48 -9.63 13.89
C TYR A 40 -12.63 -10.87 13.61
N ALA A 41 -12.43 -11.21 12.34
CA ALA A 41 -11.59 -12.33 11.97
C ALA A 41 -10.13 -11.99 12.26
N MET A 42 -9.37 -12.99 12.67
CA MET A 42 -7.94 -12.83 12.90
C MET A 42 -7.24 -12.51 11.57
N HIS A 43 -6.34 -11.52 11.53
CA HIS A 43 -5.62 -11.12 10.32
C HIS A 43 -5.01 -12.28 9.52
N ASP A 44 -4.54 -13.33 10.21
CA ASP A 44 -3.98 -14.51 9.56
C ASP A 44 -5.01 -15.28 8.72
N TYR A 45 -6.30 -15.27 9.11
CA TYR A 45 -7.40 -15.86 8.34
C TYR A 45 -7.75 -15.02 7.10
N ILE A 46 -7.79 -13.69 7.24
CA ILE A 46 -8.06 -12.81 6.11
C ILE A 46 -6.93 -12.92 5.08
N ARG A 47 -5.69 -13.00 5.56
CA ARG A 47 -4.52 -13.24 4.72
C ARG A 47 -4.59 -14.58 3.99
N SER A 48 -4.97 -15.67 4.67
CA SER A 48 -5.09 -16.98 4.00
C SER A 48 -6.14 -16.93 2.90
N LYS A 49 -7.27 -16.22 3.11
CA LYS A 49 -8.23 -15.97 2.04
C LYS A 49 -7.60 -15.26 0.84
N TYR A 50 -6.83 -14.18 1.04
CA TYR A 50 -6.18 -13.50 -0.09
C TYR A 50 -5.16 -14.38 -0.82
N GLN A 51 -4.50 -15.31 -0.12
CA GLN A 51 -3.59 -16.27 -0.74
C GLN A 51 -4.32 -17.35 -1.55
N GLU A 52 -5.53 -17.73 -1.11
CA GLU A 52 -6.43 -18.62 -1.86
C GLU A 52 -7.07 -17.93 -3.06
N LEU A 53 -7.27 -16.61 -2.99
CA LEU A 53 -7.76 -15.82 -4.10
C LEU A 53 -6.65 -15.71 -5.16
N PHE A 54 -6.98 -16.03 -6.41
CA PHE A 54 -6.10 -15.84 -7.56
C PHE A 54 -5.94 -14.33 -7.86
N LEU A 55 -5.15 -13.64 -7.03
CA LEU A 55 -4.80 -12.24 -7.22
C LEU A 55 -4.15 -12.05 -8.59
N PRO A 56 -4.56 -11.04 -9.37
CA PRO A 56 -3.92 -10.74 -10.63
C PRO A 56 -2.46 -10.34 -10.39
N LEU A 57 -1.59 -10.66 -11.36
CA LEU A 57 -0.24 -10.13 -11.37
C LEU A 57 -0.29 -8.67 -11.82
N LEU A 58 0.20 -7.77 -10.97
CA LEU A 58 0.25 -6.34 -11.24
C LEU A 58 1.70 -5.86 -11.23
N SER A 59 2.04 -4.95 -12.14
CA SER A 59 3.25 -4.14 -12.07
C SER A 59 3.17 -3.15 -10.90
N PRO A 60 4.32 -2.59 -10.45
CA PRO A 60 4.33 -1.57 -9.41
C PRO A 60 3.38 -0.39 -9.65
N ALA A 61 3.32 0.11 -10.89
CA ALA A 61 2.44 1.23 -11.25
C ALA A 61 0.96 0.86 -11.17
N GLN A 62 0.59 -0.35 -11.59
CA GLN A 62 -0.79 -0.83 -11.47
C GLN A 62 -1.22 -0.99 -10.01
N ILE A 63 -0.31 -1.42 -9.12
CA ILE A 63 -0.60 -1.51 -7.68
C ILE A 63 -0.93 -0.13 -7.11
N ASP A 64 -0.17 0.92 -7.47
CA ASP A 64 -0.46 2.29 -7.05
C ASP A 64 -1.81 2.80 -7.58
N ILE A 65 -2.16 2.47 -8.82
CA ILE A 65 -3.48 2.78 -9.39
C ILE A 65 -4.60 2.11 -8.58
N VAL A 66 -4.45 0.83 -8.24
CA VAL A 66 -5.43 0.10 -7.40
C VAL A 66 -5.53 0.75 -6.03
N LEU A 67 -4.41 1.16 -5.43
CA LEU A 67 -4.36 1.88 -4.15
C LEU A 67 -5.17 3.17 -4.18
N HIS A 68 -4.93 4.02 -5.17
CA HIS A 68 -5.69 5.27 -5.32
C HIS A 68 -7.19 5.03 -5.48
N LYS A 69 -7.58 4.05 -6.30
CA LYS A 69 -9.00 3.71 -6.49
C LYS A 69 -9.65 3.19 -5.20
N ILE A 70 -8.95 2.36 -4.43
CA ILE A 70 -9.44 1.86 -3.14
C ILE A 70 -9.57 2.99 -2.12
N ILE A 71 -8.56 3.86 -1.97
CA ILE A 71 -8.61 5.00 -1.05
C ILE A 71 -9.81 5.92 -1.38
N ALA A 72 -10.06 6.17 -2.66
CA ALA A 72 -11.14 7.06 -3.10
C ALA A 72 -12.56 6.49 -2.87
N GLN A 73 -12.71 5.16 -2.82
CA GLN A 73 -14.01 4.49 -2.83
C GLN A 73 -14.36 3.80 -1.51
N THR A 74 -13.40 3.65 -0.61
CA THR A 74 -13.55 2.81 0.59
C THR A 74 -13.76 3.67 1.84
N PRO A 75 -14.71 3.31 2.72
CA PRO A 75 -14.86 3.95 4.02
C PRO A 75 -13.58 3.85 4.86
N LYS A 76 -13.26 4.91 5.62
CA LYS A 76 -12.01 5.00 6.38
C LYS A 76 -11.84 3.87 7.39
N GLU A 77 -12.93 3.34 7.93
CA GLU A 77 -12.95 2.25 8.91
C GLU A 77 -12.29 0.97 8.37
N LYS A 78 -12.51 0.64 7.09
CA LYS A 78 -11.88 -0.51 6.40
C LYS A 78 -10.41 -0.22 6.01
N LEU A 79 -9.98 1.04 6.02
CA LEU A 79 -8.57 1.40 5.81
C LEU A 79 -7.76 1.28 7.11
N PHE A 80 -8.42 1.45 8.26
CA PHE A 80 -7.81 1.43 9.60
C PHE A 80 -7.94 0.09 10.33
N ASP A 81 -8.58 -0.91 9.74
CA ASP A 81 -8.69 -2.26 10.34
C ASP A 81 -7.44 -3.12 10.08
N GLY A 82 -6.61 -2.74 9.09
CA GLY A 82 -5.44 -3.48 8.59
C GLY A 82 -5.70 -4.45 7.43
N MET A 83 -6.94 -4.77 7.05
CA MET A 83 -7.28 -5.63 5.90
C MET A 83 -6.78 -5.03 4.58
N THR A 84 -6.89 -3.71 4.45
CA THR A 84 -6.41 -3.01 3.24
C THR A 84 -4.89 -3.12 3.11
N GLY A 85 -4.16 -2.93 4.21
CA GLY A 85 -2.70 -3.10 4.21
C GLY A 85 -2.27 -4.55 3.93
N ASP A 86 -2.97 -5.54 4.50
CA ASP A 86 -2.73 -6.96 4.23
C ASP A 86 -2.94 -7.30 2.74
N TYR A 87 -4.01 -6.80 2.14
CA TYR A 87 -4.31 -7.00 0.71
C TYR A 87 -3.19 -6.45 -0.19
N PHE A 88 -2.79 -5.19 0.02
CA PHE A 88 -1.71 -4.57 -0.78
C PHE A 88 -0.36 -5.25 -0.56
N SER A 89 -0.11 -5.73 0.65
CA SER A 89 1.09 -6.49 0.96
C SER A 89 1.17 -7.80 0.15
N GLU A 90 0.06 -8.50 -0.03
CA GLU A 90 0.03 -9.69 -0.90
C GLU A 90 0.18 -9.34 -2.40
N LEU A 91 -0.40 -8.24 -2.87
CA LEU A 91 -0.17 -7.76 -4.25
C LEU A 91 1.31 -7.44 -4.51
N VAL A 92 1.95 -6.71 -3.59
CA VAL A 92 3.38 -6.37 -3.68
C VAL A 92 4.24 -7.64 -3.64
N LYS A 93 3.96 -8.55 -2.70
CA LYS A 93 4.69 -9.82 -2.58
C LYS A 93 4.59 -10.64 -3.87
N ARG A 94 3.40 -10.77 -4.45
CA ARG A 94 3.20 -11.50 -5.71
C ARG A 94 3.96 -10.84 -6.86
N SER A 95 3.87 -9.52 -6.98
CA SER A 95 4.58 -8.76 -8.01
C SER A 95 6.10 -8.92 -7.89
N TYR A 96 6.62 -8.88 -6.67
CA TYR A 96 8.04 -9.07 -6.37
C TYR A 96 8.55 -10.47 -6.72
N ASN A 97 7.76 -11.51 -6.44
CA ASN A 97 8.11 -12.88 -6.81
C ASN A 97 8.23 -13.08 -8.33
N GLU A 98 7.61 -12.22 -9.13
CA GLU A 98 7.73 -12.20 -10.60
C GLU A 98 8.85 -11.28 -11.10
N GLY A 99 9.72 -10.82 -10.20
CA GLY A 99 10.90 -10.01 -10.53
C GLY A 99 10.68 -8.49 -10.54
N ASN A 100 9.49 -8.01 -10.17
CA ASN A 100 9.26 -6.56 -10.03
C ASN A 100 9.85 -6.03 -8.71
N ASN A 101 10.28 -4.77 -8.70
CA ASN A 101 10.78 -4.10 -7.51
C ASN A 101 10.53 -2.58 -7.61
N ASN A 102 11.01 -1.79 -6.64
CA ASN A 102 10.90 -0.33 -6.63
C ASN A 102 9.44 0.15 -6.62
N PHE A 103 8.66 -0.36 -5.68
CA PHE A 103 7.25 -0.02 -5.54
C PHE A 103 7.09 1.41 -5.02
N VAL A 104 6.18 2.16 -5.62
CA VAL A 104 5.73 3.46 -5.11
C VAL A 104 4.27 3.30 -4.70
N LEU A 105 3.97 3.61 -3.44
CA LEU A 105 2.64 3.52 -2.86
C LEU A 105 2.22 4.90 -2.36
N THR A 106 1.27 5.51 -3.02
CA THR A 106 0.83 6.88 -2.75
C THR A 106 -0.44 6.86 -1.92
N THR A 107 -0.31 7.07 -0.61
CA THR A 107 -1.46 7.08 0.32
C THR A 107 -2.00 8.48 0.59
N ASN A 108 -1.29 9.52 0.14
CA ASN A 108 -1.61 10.93 0.43
C ASN A 108 -1.80 11.13 1.96
N ASP A 109 -2.86 11.81 2.37
CA ASP A 109 -3.17 12.04 3.79
C ASP A 109 -3.77 10.82 4.51
N THR A 110 -4.02 9.73 3.79
CA THR A 110 -4.69 8.55 4.34
C THR A 110 -3.69 7.63 5.04
N SER A 111 -3.88 7.38 6.33
CA SER A 111 -3.15 6.34 7.04
C SER A 111 -3.75 4.97 6.76
N ILE A 112 -2.96 4.01 6.27
CA ILE A 112 -3.40 2.63 6.07
C ILE A 112 -2.68 1.74 7.07
N ASP A 113 -3.45 1.05 7.91
CA ASP A 113 -2.91 0.09 8.88
C ASP A 113 -2.34 -1.13 8.13
N ASN A 114 -1.29 -1.75 8.67
CA ASN A 114 -0.63 -2.94 8.09
C ASN A 114 -0.01 -2.75 6.68
N LEU A 115 0.39 -1.54 6.27
CA LEU A 115 1.00 -1.30 4.97
C LEU A 115 2.48 -0.85 5.08
N PRO A 116 3.43 -1.46 4.35
CA PRO A 116 3.43 -2.89 3.99
C PRO A 116 3.55 -3.77 5.25
N THR A 117 3.11 -5.03 5.23
CA THR A 117 3.25 -5.95 6.36
C THR A 117 3.55 -7.36 5.91
N ARG A 118 4.35 -8.10 6.68
CA ARG A 118 4.64 -9.53 6.52
C ARG A 118 5.08 -9.92 5.10
N ILE A 119 5.87 -9.06 4.48
CA ILE A 119 6.50 -9.29 3.19
C ILE A 119 8.01 -9.30 3.34
N SER A 120 8.67 -10.08 2.48
CA SER A 120 10.10 -10.26 2.53
C SER A 120 10.72 -10.12 1.16
N GLY A 121 11.78 -9.32 1.07
CA GLY A 121 12.74 -9.43 -0.02
C GLY A 121 13.71 -10.58 0.25
N THR A 122 14.87 -10.54 -0.38
CA THR A 122 15.97 -11.47 -0.12
C THR A 122 17.22 -10.69 0.26
N LYS A 123 18.20 -11.36 0.89
CA LYS A 123 19.48 -10.74 1.24
C LYS A 123 20.21 -10.12 0.02
N ASN A 124 20.11 -10.76 -1.14
CA ASN A 124 20.81 -10.33 -2.36
C ASN A 124 19.98 -9.37 -3.21
N THR A 125 18.66 -9.44 -3.07
CA THR A 125 17.71 -8.57 -3.75
C THR A 125 16.72 -8.08 -2.69
N PRO A 126 17.01 -6.98 -1.98
CA PRO A 126 16.06 -6.40 -1.05
C PRO A 126 14.81 -5.90 -1.78
N LEU A 127 13.67 -5.90 -1.08
CA LEU A 127 12.43 -5.33 -1.58
C LEU A 127 12.41 -3.82 -1.32
N HIS A 128 12.39 -3.00 -2.36
CA HIS A 128 12.42 -1.55 -2.28
C HIS A 128 11.00 -0.98 -2.38
N ILE A 129 10.58 -0.22 -1.37
CA ILE A 129 9.26 0.40 -1.31
C ILE A 129 9.41 1.87 -0.89
N LEU A 130 8.80 2.76 -1.66
CA LEU A 130 8.60 4.16 -1.31
C LEU A 130 7.12 4.39 -1.03
N VAL A 131 6.81 4.86 0.17
CA VAL A 131 5.46 5.33 0.53
C VAL A 131 5.44 6.85 0.50
N SER A 132 4.62 7.42 -0.38
CA SER A 132 4.35 8.86 -0.47
C SER A 132 3.02 9.17 0.21
N GLY A 133 3.08 9.36 1.53
CA GLY A 133 1.91 9.59 2.37
C GLY A 133 2.05 8.91 3.74
N ASN A 134 0.94 8.87 4.46
CA ASN A 134 0.90 8.37 5.83
C ASN A 134 0.77 6.84 5.90
N LEU A 135 1.38 6.25 6.92
CA LEU A 135 1.22 4.85 7.31
C LEU A 135 0.52 4.75 8.65
N GLY A 136 -0.40 3.78 8.75
CA GLY A 136 -1.18 3.54 9.95
C GLY A 136 -0.43 2.69 10.99
N ARG A 137 -1.20 2.05 11.87
CA ARG A 137 -0.67 1.14 12.89
C ARG A 137 -0.09 -0.12 12.24
N PHE A 138 0.92 -0.70 12.89
CA PHE A 138 1.54 -1.96 12.48
C PHE A 138 2.11 -1.98 11.05
N ALA A 139 2.38 -0.81 10.48
CA ALA A 139 3.14 -0.69 9.25
C ALA A 139 4.55 -1.30 9.42
N ALA A 140 5.05 -1.94 8.37
CA ALA A 140 6.27 -2.73 8.33
C ALA A 140 6.35 -3.88 9.37
N LYS A 141 5.22 -4.35 9.91
CA LYS A 141 5.24 -5.47 10.85
C LYS A 141 5.74 -6.75 10.16
N LYS A 142 6.63 -7.50 10.81
CA LYS A 142 7.16 -8.81 10.35
C LYS A 142 7.74 -8.78 8.93
N THR A 143 8.32 -7.65 8.50
CA THR A 143 8.98 -7.57 7.19
C THR A 143 10.45 -7.99 7.29
N GLN A 144 11.00 -8.55 6.21
CA GLN A 144 12.41 -8.95 6.16
C GLN A 144 13.10 -8.54 4.86
N TYR A 145 14.37 -8.12 4.94
CA TYR A 145 15.15 -7.70 3.77
C TYR A 145 14.41 -6.67 2.90
N ILE A 146 13.82 -5.65 3.54
CA ILE A 146 13.16 -4.56 2.86
C ILE A 146 13.91 -3.25 3.06
N ASP A 147 13.90 -2.41 2.03
CA ASP A 147 14.34 -1.02 2.09
C ASP A 147 13.09 -0.15 1.92
N LEU A 148 12.56 0.34 3.05
CA LEU A 148 11.33 1.12 3.08
C LEU A 148 11.62 2.59 3.36
N ILE A 149 11.20 3.44 2.44
CA ILE A 149 11.24 4.90 2.57
C ILE A 149 9.81 5.39 2.79
N VAL A 150 9.58 6.21 3.82
CA VAL A 150 8.26 6.77 4.13
C VAL A 150 8.34 8.29 4.16
N ARG A 151 7.56 8.94 3.30
CA ARG A 151 7.39 10.40 3.22
C ARG A 151 6.03 10.81 3.77
N GLY A 152 5.84 10.57 5.07
CA GLY A 152 4.64 10.93 5.79
C GLY A 152 4.67 10.44 7.23
N ASP A 153 3.58 10.66 7.94
CA ASP A 153 3.42 10.27 9.34
C ASP A 153 3.25 8.77 9.48
N ILE A 154 3.67 8.24 10.63
CA ILE A 154 3.68 6.81 10.92
C ILE A 154 2.94 6.56 12.22
N GLY A 155 2.04 5.58 12.19
CA GLY A 155 1.26 5.13 13.34
C GLY A 155 2.03 4.26 14.33
N HIS A 156 1.28 3.75 15.31
CA HIS A 156 1.82 2.96 16.42
C HIS A 156 2.34 1.60 15.95
N PHE A 157 3.32 1.05 16.68
CA PHE A 157 3.86 -0.30 16.44
C PHE A 157 4.49 -0.49 15.05
N PHE A 158 5.02 0.58 14.47
CA PHE A 158 5.84 0.50 13.26
C PHE A 158 6.98 -0.51 13.44
N CYS A 159 7.29 -1.25 12.37
CA CYS A 159 8.37 -2.24 12.27
C CYS A 159 8.39 -3.33 13.36
N CYS A 160 7.24 -3.61 14.00
CA CYS A 160 7.11 -4.67 14.99
C CYS A 160 7.53 -6.03 14.39
N ASP A 161 8.51 -6.70 14.99
CA ASP A 161 9.09 -7.96 14.52
C ASP A 161 9.71 -7.91 13.11
N ALA A 162 10.08 -6.72 12.62
CA ALA A 162 10.87 -6.61 11.39
C ALA A 162 12.33 -7.01 11.63
N GLU A 163 12.95 -7.63 10.62
CA GLU A 163 14.32 -8.13 10.70
C GLU A 163 15.09 -7.80 9.41
N HIS A 164 16.40 -7.60 9.50
CA HIS A 164 17.29 -7.44 8.34
C HIS A 164 16.85 -6.34 7.34
N SER A 165 16.15 -5.31 7.81
CA SER A 165 15.52 -4.28 6.98
C SER A 165 16.07 -2.89 7.28
N VAL A 166 15.98 -1.99 6.31
CA VAL A 166 16.36 -0.58 6.41
C VAL A 166 15.12 0.29 6.29
N PHE A 167 14.96 1.22 7.23
CA PHE A 167 13.83 2.14 7.29
C PHE A 167 14.32 3.60 7.25
N THR A 168 13.82 4.38 6.28
CA THR A 168 14.13 5.81 6.15
C THR A 168 12.84 6.64 6.24
N LEU A 169 12.69 7.43 7.29
CA LEU A 169 11.41 8.08 7.62
C LEU A 169 11.54 9.61 7.61
N TYR A 170 10.63 10.28 6.91
CA TYR A 170 10.60 11.74 6.71
C TYR A 170 9.37 12.44 7.32
N GLY A 171 8.66 11.81 8.26
CA GLY A 171 7.49 12.39 8.92
C GLY A 171 7.48 12.21 10.43
N VAL A 172 6.32 12.43 11.07
CA VAL A 172 6.17 12.30 12.52
C VAL A 172 5.83 10.86 12.89
N MET A 173 6.58 10.31 13.83
CA MET A 173 6.33 8.99 14.38
C MET A 173 5.45 9.11 15.62
N LYS A 174 4.25 8.49 15.59
CA LYS A 174 3.25 8.56 16.67
C LYS A 174 3.26 7.28 17.50
N GLY A 175 3.48 7.42 18.81
CA GLY A 175 3.22 6.34 19.79
C GLY A 175 4.42 5.53 20.27
N ASN A 176 4.14 4.28 20.68
CA ASN A 176 5.13 3.35 21.25
C ASN A 176 5.86 2.57 20.17
N PHE A 177 7.17 2.38 20.36
CA PHE A 177 8.04 1.65 19.46
C PHE A 177 8.66 0.45 20.16
N PHE A 178 8.58 -0.70 19.49
CA PHE A 178 9.28 -1.91 19.89
C PHE A 178 10.37 -2.21 18.88
N PHE A 179 11.52 -1.56 19.04
CA PHE A 179 12.68 -1.89 18.24
C PHE A 179 13.27 -3.19 18.76
N ARG A 180 13.25 -4.24 17.92
CA ARG A 180 14.07 -5.42 18.14
C ARG A 180 15.50 -5.15 17.64
N PRO A 181 16.53 -5.78 18.24
CA PRO A 181 17.93 -5.57 17.87
C PRO A 181 18.31 -6.05 16.45
N GLN A 182 17.36 -6.57 15.67
CA GLN A 182 17.59 -7.15 14.33
C GLN A 182 17.28 -6.18 13.17
N ILE A 183 16.90 -4.93 13.49
CA ILE A 183 16.76 -3.86 12.49
C ILE A 183 18.16 -3.36 12.12
N VAL A 184 18.47 -3.35 10.82
CA VAL A 184 19.82 -3.04 10.32
C VAL A 184 20.10 -1.55 10.44
N SER A 185 19.11 -0.71 10.08
CA SER A 185 19.21 0.73 10.22
C SER A 185 17.83 1.39 10.26
N LEU A 186 17.67 2.36 11.15
CA LEU A 186 16.53 3.25 11.22
C LEU A 186 17.04 4.69 11.15
N MET A 187 16.73 5.39 10.06
CA MET A 187 17.09 6.79 9.87
C MET A 187 15.84 7.67 10.01
N LEU A 188 15.76 8.38 11.14
CA LEU A 188 14.69 9.33 11.44
C LEU A 188 15.12 10.75 11.06
N HIS A 189 14.45 11.33 10.07
CA HIS A 189 14.64 12.74 9.70
C HIS A 189 13.53 13.65 10.28
N GLY A 190 12.55 13.06 10.99
CA GLY A 190 11.40 13.76 11.59
C GLY A 190 11.44 13.81 13.12
N ARG A 191 10.30 14.21 13.72
CA ARG A 191 10.13 14.29 15.18
C ARG A 191 9.47 13.02 15.72
N THR A 192 9.82 12.63 16.93
CA THR A 192 9.08 11.64 17.72
C THR A 192 8.10 12.37 18.65
N SER A 193 6.84 11.95 18.67
CA SER A 193 5.88 12.43 19.67
C SER A 193 5.51 11.28 20.60
N THR A 194 6.00 11.31 21.83
CA THR A 194 5.50 10.47 22.91
C THR A 194 4.26 11.15 23.47
N GLN A 195 3.08 10.54 23.29
CA GLN A 195 1.90 10.96 24.05
C GLN A 195 2.14 10.60 25.52
N LYS A 196 2.06 11.60 26.40
CA LYS A 196 2.08 11.43 27.86
C LYS A 196 0.76 10.87 28.35
#